data_AF-A0A920GPP2-F1
#
_entry.id   AF-A0A920GPP2-F1
#
_cell.length_a   1.000
_cell.length_b   1.000
_cell.length_c   1.000
_cell.angle_alpha   90.00
_cell.angle_beta   90.00
_cell.angle_gamma   90.00
#
_symmetry.space_group_name_H-M   'P 1'
#
loop_
_entity.id
_entity.type
_entity.pdbx_description
1 polymer ?
#
loop_
_entity_poly.entity_id
_entity_poly.type
_entity_poly.pdbx_seq_one_letter_code
_entity_poly.pdbx_strand_id
1 'polypeptide(L)' 'MAGKIEHFILPRASFNEEPKVLIVVAPYYKTIAENLLKGAKAEILASNGTFETVEVPGALEIPTAVGIAEKTGKV' A
#
# COMPACT_ATOMS: atom_id res chain seq x y z
N MET A 1 15.67 36.55 -7.95
CA MET A 1 15.35 35.44 -8.86
C MET A 1 15.25 34.18 -8.01
N ALA A 2 14.09 33.51 -7.96
CA ALA A 2 13.94 32.26 -7.21
C ALA A 2 14.63 31.12 -7.99
N GLY A 3 15.57 30.41 -7.35
CA GLY A 3 16.26 29.27 -7.95
C GLY A 3 15.28 28.13 -8.21
N LYS A 4 15.38 27.48 -9.38
CA LYS A 4 14.67 26.22 -9.65
C LYS A 4 15.14 25.19 -8.63
N ILE A 5 14.22 24.66 -7.83
CA ILE A 5 14.47 23.52 -6.96
C ILE A 5 14.24 22.28 -7.82
N GLU A 6 15.30 21.50 -8.05
CA GLU A 6 15.17 20.19 -8.69
C GLU A 6 14.61 19.20 -7.67
N HIS A 7 13.37 18.75 -7.87
CA HIS A 7 12.75 17.73 -7.04
C HIS A 7 13.12 16.35 -7.58
N PHE A 8 13.94 15.60 -6.84
CA PHE A 8 14.24 14.21 -7.17
C PHE A 8 13.05 13.31 -6.78
N ILE A 9 12.51 12.59 -7.76
CA ILE A 9 11.39 11.65 -7.59
C ILE A 9 11.93 10.24 -7.79
N LEU A 10 11.59 9.33 -6.87
CA LEU A 10 11.96 7.92 -7.01
C LEU A 10 11.29 7.32 -8.24
N PRO A 11 12.00 6.50 -9.04
CA PRO A 11 11.36 5.76 -10.12
C PRO A 11 10.34 4.79 -9.54
N ARG A 12 9.27 4.53 -10.31
CA ARG A 12 8.30 3.48 -9.99
C ARG A 12 8.99 2.12 -9.91
N ALA A 13 8.48 1.25 -9.04
CA ALA A 13 8.97 -0.12 -8.92
C ALA A 13 8.68 -0.92 -10.19
N SER A 14 9.64 -1.76 -10.60
CA SER A 14 9.48 -2.73 -11.68
C SER A 14 9.70 -4.14 -11.13
N PHE A 15 8.84 -5.07 -11.51
CA PHE A 15 8.90 -6.47 -11.06
C PHE A 15 9.02 -7.41 -12.25
N ASN A 16 9.78 -8.49 -12.10
CA ASN A 16 9.90 -9.55 -13.10
C ASN A 16 8.66 -10.45 -13.15
N GLU A 17 7.97 -10.56 -12.01
CA GLU A 17 6.72 -11.30 -11.83
C GLU A 17 5.64 -10.34 -11.30
N GLU A 18 4.38 -10.66 -11.51
CA GLU A 18 3.25 -9.87 -11.00
C GLU A 18 3.20 -9.93 -9.47
N PRO A 19 3.50 -8.84 -8.74
CA PRO A 19 3.47 -8.87 -7.29
C PRO A 19 2.04 -9.01 -6.78
N LYS A 20 1.86 -9.85 -5.77
CA LYS A 20 0.60 -9.98 -5.04
C LYS A 20 0.74 -9.27 -3.71
N VAL A 21 -0.14 -8.29 -3.45
CA VAL A 21 0.00 -7.37 -2.32
C VAL A 21 -1.21 -7.45 -1.40
N LEU A 22 -0.99 -7.57 -0.10
CA LEU A 22 -2.04 -7.44 0.91
C LEU A 22 -2.03 -6.02 1.47
N ILE A 23 -3.16 -5.34 1.37
CA ILE A 23 -3.38 -4.05 2.02
C ILE A 23 -4.20 -4.27 3.28
N VAL A 24 -3.59 -4.03 4.45
CA VAL A 24 -4.30 -4.03 5.74
C VAL A 24 -4.59 -2.60 6.15
N VAL A 25 -5.87 -2.27 6.37
CA VAL A 25 -6.30 -0.90 6.69
C VAL A 25 -7.13 -0.85 7.97
N ALA A 26 -6.87 0.17 8.79
CA ALA A 26 -7.66 0.50 9.97
C ALA A 26 -8.29 1.90 9.79
N PRO A 27 -9.60 2.00 9.47
CA PRO A 27 -10.21 3.26 9.04
C PRO A 27 -10.64 4.18 10.22
N TYR A 28 -9.79 4.38 11.23
CA TYR A 28 -10.08 5.31 12.33
C TYR A 28 -10.29 6.75 11.83
N TYR A 29 -9.49 7.17 10.84
CA TYR A 29 -9.67 8.41 10.08
C TYR A 29 -10.14 8.10 8.66
N LYS A 30 -11.45 7.90 8.50
CA LYS A 30 -12.04 7.37 7.26
C LYS A 30 -11.56 8.06 5.97
N THR A 31 -11.68 9.38 5.87
CA THR A 31 -11.28 10.12 4.65
C THR A 31 -9.79 10.02 4.35
N ILE A 32 -8.94 9.97 5.38
CA ILE A 32 -7.50 9.79 5.21
C ILE A 32 -7.22 8.37 4.72
N ALA A 33 -7.81 7.37 5.38
CA ALA A 33 -7.65 5.96 5.03
C ALA A 33 -8.12 5.68 3.59
N GLU A 34 -9.24 6.26 3.15
CA GLU A 34 -9.74 6.13 1.78
C GLU A 34 -8.77 6.70 0.75
N ASN A 35 -8.18 7.87 1.02
CA ASN A 35 -7.19 8.47 0.12
C ASN A 35 -5.88 7.68 0.07
N LEU A 36 -5.40 7.19 1.23
CA LEU A 36 -4.24 6.31 1.30
C LEU A 36 -4.48 5.01 0.52
N LEU A 37 -5.64 4.38 0.71
CA LEU A 37 -6.04 3.17 0.01
C LEU A 37 -6.14 3.40 -1.50
N LYS A 38 -6.72 4.53 -1.93
CA LYS A 38 -6.79 4.89 -3.35
C LYS A 38 -5.40 5.04 -3.97
N GLY A 39 -4.48 5.72 -3.29
CA GLY A 39 -3.10 5.88 -3.76
C GLY A 39 -2.35 4.56 -3.85
N ALA A 40 -2.44 3.72 -2.81
CA ALA A 40 -1.82 2.40 -2.79
C ALA A 40 -2.32 1.50 -3.93
N LYS A 41 -3.64 1.42 -4.12
CA LYS A 41 -4.25 0.63 -5.21
C LYS A 41 -3.80 1.12 -6.59
N ALA A 42 -3.77 2.43 -6.80
CA ALA A 42 -3.32 3.01 -8.07
C ALA A 42 -1.87 2.64 -8.38
N GLU A 43 -0.98 2.72 -7.39
CA GLU A 43 0.44 2.42 -7.59
C GLU A 43 0.72 0.93 -7.81
N ILE A 44 0.01 0.05 -7.10
CA ILE A 44 0.12 -1.41 -7.29
C ILE A 44 -0.29 -1.79 -8.72
N LEU A 45 -1.45 -1.28 -9.19
CA LEU A 45 -1.92 -1.54 -10.55
C LEU A 45 -0.97 -0.95 -11.60
N ALA A 46 -0.45 0.25 -11.38
CA ALA A 46 0.53 0.87 -12.27
C ALA A 46 1.87 0.14 -12.32
N SER A 47 2.15 -0.72 -11.34
CA SER A 47 3.33 -1.59 -11.26
C SER A 47 3.05 -3.03 -11.73
N ASN A 48 1.93 -3.27 -12.42
CA ASN A 48 1.49 -4.58 -12.89
C ASN A 48 1.32 -5.61 -11.75
N GLY A 49 0.83 -5.16 -10.60
CA GLY A 49 0.52 -5.99 -9.44
C GLY A 49 -0.97 -6.18 -9.19
N THR A 50 -1.30 -7.18 -8.37
CA THR A 50 -2.64 -7.39 -7.81
C THR A 50 -2.66 -7.09 -6.32
N PHE A 51 -3.85 -6.88 -5.77
CA PHE A 51 -4.00 -6.70 -4.34
C PHE A 51 -5.29 -7.26 -3.78
N GLU A 52 -5.24 -7.62 -2.50
CA GLU A 52 -6.41 -7.82 -1.65
C GLU A 52 -6.43 -6.74 -0.55
N THR A 53 -7.62 -6.46 -0.01
CA THR A 53 -7.78 -5.50 1.08
C THR A 53 -8.47 -6.17 2.26
N VAL A 54 -7.88 -6.04 3.45
CA VAL A 54 -8.45 -6.49 4.72
C VAL A 54 -8.61 -5.29 5.64
N GLU A 55 -9.80 -5.15 6.21
CA GLU A 55 -10.10 -4.13 7.21
C GLU A 55 -9.94 -4.71 8.62
N VAL A 56 -9.31 -3.95 9.51
CA VAL A 56 -9.15 -4.29 10.93
C VAL A 56 -9.74 -3.17 11.81
N PRO A 57 -10.14 -3.46 13.07
CA PRO A 57 -10.79 -2.48 13.94
C PRO A 57 -9.95 -1.23 14.24
N GLY A 58 -8.63 -1.37 14.35
CA GLY A 58 -7.71 -0.30 14.74
C GLY A 58 -6.28 -0.53 14.24
N ALA A 59 -5.43 0.47 14.45
CA ALA A 59 -4.05 0.42 13.98
C ALA A 59 -3.19 -0.62 14.73
N LEU A 60 -3.57 -0.95 15.97
CA LEU A 60 -2.87 -1.92 16.79
C LEU A 60 -3.06 -3.36 16.28
N GLU A 61 -4.09 -3.61 15.48
CA GLU A 61 -4.37 -4.91 14.89
C GLU A 61 -3.61 -5.14 13.56
N ILE A 62 -3.06 -4.08 12.94
CA ILE A 62 -2.34 -4.18 11.65
C ILE A 62 -1.14 -5.15 11.73
N PRO A 63 -0.22 -5.04 12.71
CA PRO A 63 0.94 -5.94 12.76
C PRO A 63 0.55 -7.41 12.88
N THR A 64 -0.50 -7.71 13.65
CA THR A 64 -1.01 -9.07 13.82
C THR A 64 -1.59 -9.61 12.51
N ALA A 65 -2.39 -8.82 11.79
CA ALA A 65 -2.95 -9.23 10.49
C ALA A 65 -1.85 -9.50 9.45
N VAL A 66 -0.82 -8.65 9.39
CA VAL A 66 0.36 -8.86 8.53
C VAL A 66 1.11 -10.13 8.92
N GLY A 67 1.34 -10.34 10.22
CA GLY A 67 2.02 -11.55 10.71
C GLY A 67 1.26 -12.85 10.44
N ILE A 68 -0.07 -12.82 10.40
CA ILE A 68 -0.89 -13.97 9.99
C ILE A 68 -0.74 -14.24 8.48
N ALA A 69 -0.77 -13.19 7.66
CA ALA A 69 -0.61 -13.32 6.21
C ALA A 69 0.76 -13.92 5.84
N GLU A 70 1.83 -13.43 6.47
CA GLU A 70 3.20 -13.92 6.30
C GLU A 70 3.31 -15.41 6.63
N LYS A 71 2.81 -15.84 7.80
CA LYS A 71 2.87 -17.25 8.23
C LYS A 71 2.06 -18.21 7.37
N THR A 72 1.00 -17.73 6.72
CA THR A 72 0.09 -18.59 5.94
C THR A 72 0.45 -18.67 4.46
N GLY A 73 1.40 -17.86 3.98
CA GLY A 73 1.74 -17.76 2.56
C GLY A 73 0.55 -17.34 1.70
N LYS A 74 -0.47 -16.72 2.31
CA LYS A 74 -1.70 -16.27 1.64
C LYS A 74 -1.56 -14.82 1.20
N VAL A 75 -0.56 -14.53 0.38
CA VAL A 75 -0.49 -13.37 -0.51
C VAL A 75 0.46 -13.70 -1.63
#